data_AF-A0AAD7RKD2-F1
#
_entry.id   AF-A0AAD7RKD2-F1
#
_cell.length_a   1.000
_cell.length_b   1.000
_cell.length_c   1.000
_cell.angle_alpha   90.00
_cell.angle_beta   90.00
_cell.angle_gamma   90.00
#
_symmetry.space_group_name_H-M   'P 1'
#
loop_
_entity.id
_entity.type
_entity.pdbx_description
1 polymer ?
#
loop_
_entity_poly.entity_id
_entity_poly.type
_entity_poly.pdbx_seq_one_letter_code
_entity_poly.pdbx_strand_id
1 'polypeptide(L)'
;MDVLPWRSEKASTRSRQEQEAIDFLKARTVRVKVDGVQRYAAPLLRVKNMSRLRLPKEAVLSQLRGIEKRLAKAPDQAQTYKAKIQKLKQAGYAVKLAADAEEDTTTSWCIPLHMVQHNGKNHVVFNC
;
A
#
# COMPACT_ATOMS: atom_id res chain seq x y z
N MET A 1 0.77 -6.35 32.96
CA MET A 1 1.07 -4.92 32.80
C MET A 1 2.29 -4.83 31.90
N ASP A 2 2.10 -4.64 30.60
CA ASP A 2 3.22 -4.59 29.65
C ASP A 2 3.77 -3.16 29.58
N VAL A 3 4.96 -2.98 30.16
CA VAL A 3 5.73 -1.74 30.09
C VAL A 3 6.51 -1.76 28.79
N LEU A 4 6.34 -0.72 27.95
CA LEU A 4 7.14 -0.56 26.73
C LEU A 4 8.63 -0.53 27.10
N PRO A 5 9.45 -1.47 26.63
CA PRO A 5 10.87 -1.48 26.93
C PRO A 5 11.49 -0.36 26.10
N TRP A 6 12.20 0.54 26.79
CA TRP A 6 12.99 1.64 26.23
C TRP A 6 12.29 3.01 26.13
N ARG A 7 12.54 3.85 27.14
CA ARG A 7 12.49 5.31 27.02
C ARG A 7 13.93 5.79 26.86
N SER A 8 14.31 6.27 25.68
CA SER A 8 15.56 7.00 25.53
C SER A 8 15.49 8.29 26.35
N GLU A 9 16.38 8.44 27.34
CA GLU A 9 16.56 9.67 28.13
C GLU A 9 17.18 10.84 27.34
N LYS A 10 17.69 10.57 26.12
CA LYS A 10 18.12 11.64 25.23
C LYS A 10 16.87 12.32 24.68
N ALA A 11 16.52 13.46 25.26
CA ALA A 11 15.63 14.43 24.65
C ALA A 11 16.32 14.97 23.38
N SER A 12 16.31 14.16 22.32
CA SER A 12 16.60 14.65 20.98
C SER A 12 15.61 15.78 20.71
N THR A 13 16.11 16.98 20.44
CA THR A 13 15.29 18.11 20.01
C THR A 13 14.58 17.69 18.73
N ARG A 14 13.35 17.21 18.86
CA ARG A 14 12.57 16.71 17.74
C ARG A 14 12.26 17.86 16.84
N SER A 15 12.38 17.64 15.53
CA SER A 15 11.90 18.62 14.59
C SER A 15 10.39 18.83 14.80
N ARG A 16 9.88 20.01 14.47
CA ARG A 16 8.43 20.29 14.52
C ARG A 16 7.61 19.22 13.78
N GLN A 17 8.12 18.73 12.65
CA GLN A 17 7.45 17.70 11.84
C GLN A 17 7.41 16.34 12.55
N GLU A 18 8.48 15.95 13.24
CA GLU A 18 8.50 14.71 14.03
C GLU A 18 7.52 14.77 15.20
N GLN A 19 7.44 15.91 15.88
CA GLN A 19 6.49 16.10 16.98
C GLN A 19 5.04 16.00 16.47
N GLU A 20 4.72 16.70 15.38
CA GLU A 20 3.40 16.64 14.73
C GLU A 20 3.04 15.20 14.29
N ALA A 21 4.01 14.45 13.74
CA ALA A 21 3.81 13.06 13.35
C ALA A 21 3.51 12.14 14.54
N ILE A 22 4.23 12.32 15.66
CA ILE A 22 4.05 11.52 16.86
C ILE A 22 2.71 11.83 17.53
N ASP A 23 2.34 13.11 17.60
CA ASP A 23 1.06 13.51 18.17
C ASP A 23 -0.10 12.98 17.32
N PHE A 24 0.04 12.99 15.99
CA PHE A 24 -0.93 12.38 15.08
C PHE A 24 -1.05 10.86 15.28
N LEU A 25 0.07 10.13 15.42
CA LEU A 25 0.05 8.70 15.70
C LEU A 25 -0.64 8.40 17.03
N LYS A 26 -0.29 9.13 18.10
CA LYS A 26 -0.89 8.95 19.43
C LYS A 26 -2.41 9.21 19.40
N ALA A 27 -2.84 10.27 18.71
CA ALA A 27 -4.24 10.66 18.67
C ALA A 27 -5.12 9.69 17.87
N ARG A 28 -4.57 9.00 16.86
CA ARG A 28 -5.36 8.22 15.90
C ARG A 28 -5.09 6.71 15.90
N THR A 29 -4.10 6.24 16.65
CA THR A 29 -3.86 4.80 16.78
C THR A 29 -4.91 4.19 17.68
N VAL A 30 -5.67 3.21 17.15
CA VAL A 30 -6.73 2.51 17.88
C VAL A 30 -6.46 1.01 17.94
N ARG A 31 -6.95 0.33 18.98
CA ARG A 31 -6.93 -1.14 19.03
C ARG A 31 -8.18 -1.69 18.35
N VAL A 32 -7.98 -2.61 17.41
CA VAL A 32 -9.05 -3.24 16.62
C VAL A 32 -8.88 -4.76 16.69
N LYS A 33 -10.01 -5.46 16.86
CA LYS A 33 -10.04 -6.93 16.84
C LYS A 33 -10.09 -7.40 15.39
N VAL A 34 -9.04 -8.09 14.94
CA VAL A 34 -8.93 -8.68 13.59
C VAL A 34 -8.60 -10.16 13.76
N ASP A 35 -9.45 -11.03 13.21
CA ASP A 35 -9.32 -12.50 13.32
C ASP A 35 -9.20 -13.00 14.77
N GLY A 36 -9.96 -12.39 15.69
CA GLY A 36 -9.92 -12.76 17.12
C GLY A 36 -8.75 -12.15 17.90
N VAL A 37 -7.74 -11.58 17.23
CA VAL A 37 -6.54 -10.99 17.83
C VAL A 37 -6.67 -9.47 17.93
N GLN A 38 -6.26 -8.89 19.06
CA GLN A 38 -6.18 -7.44 19.22
C GLN A 38 -4.97 -6.89 18.47
N ARG A 39 -5.20 -6.01 17.50
CA ARG A 39 -4.15 -5.35 16.70
C ARG A 39 -4.24 -3.83 16.84
N TYR A 40 -3.10 -3.16 16.68
CA TYR A 40 -3.07 -1.69 16.59
C TYR A 40 -3.28 -1.26 15.14
N ALA A 41 -4.28 -0.43 14.90
CA ALA A 41 -4.49 0.28 13.65
C ALA A 41 -3.94 1.70 13.80
N ALA A 42 -2.70 1.90 13.38
CA ALA A 42 -2.04 3.21 13.32
C ALA A 42 -2.24 3.84 11.94
N PRO A 43 -2.48 5.17 11.84
CA PRO A 43 -2.60 5.83 10.55
C PRO A 43 -1.23 5.93 9.86
N LEU A 44 -1.22 5.93 8.52
CA LEU A 44 -0.03 6.21 7.74
C LEU A 44 0.35 7.69 7.85
N LEU A 45 1.59 7.95 8.24
CA LEU A 45 2.16 9.29 8.24
C LEU A 45 2.42 9.76 6.80
N ARG A 46 2.02 10.99 6.49
CA ARG A 46 2.27 11.64 5.20
C ARG A 46 2.87 13.00 5.43
N VAL A 47 3.73 13.42 4.52
CA VAL A 47 4.24 14.81 4.49
C VAL A 47 3.04 15.74 4.32
N LYS A 48 3.05 16.84 5.08
CA LYS A 48 1.99 17.85 4.98
C LYS A 48 1.90 18.36 3.55
N ASN A 49 0.68 18.43 3.01
CA ASN A 49 0.38 18.83 1.63
C ASN A 49 0.98 17.93 0.54
N MET A 50 1.35 16.68 0.87
CA MET A 50 1.71 15.69 -0.16
C MET A 50 0.57 15.55 -1.17
N SER A 51 0.91 15.59 -2.46
CA SER A 51 -0.05 15.37 -3.54
C SER A 51 -0.72 14.01 -3.37
N ARG A 52 -2.01 13.93 -3.73
CA ARG A 52 -2.72 12.66 -3.70
C ARG A 52 -2.14 11.77 -4.79
N LEU A 53 -1.96 10.49 -4.47
CA LEU A 53 -1.50 9.44 -5.40
C LEU A 53 -2.64 9.07 -6.35
N ARG A 54 -3.05 10.00 -7.19
CA ARG A 54 -4.13 9.84 -8.16
C ARG A 54 -3.54 10.01 -9.54
N LEU A 55 -3.25 8.90 -10.19
CA LEU A 55 -2.80 8.93 -11.57
C LEU A 55 -4.00 8.68 -12.49
N PRO A 56 -4.12 9.46 -13.59
CA PRO A 56 -5.09 9.15 -14.62
C PRO A 56 -4.70 7.84 -15.32
N LYS A 57 -5.67 7.19 -15.97
CA LYS A 57 -5.48 5.88 -16.61
C LYS A 57 -4.38 5.92 -17.66
N GLU A 58 -4.31 7.00 -18.43
CA GLU A 58 -3.36 7.21 -19.51
C GLU A 58 -1.92 7.20 -19.01
N ALA A 59 -1.69 7.73 -17.79
CA ALA A 59 -0.36 7.79 -17.19
C ALA A 59 0.20 6.41 -16.81
N VAL A 60 -0.64 5.39 -16.63
CA VAL A 60 -0.20 4.04 -16.25
C VAL A 60 -0.10 3.06 -17.42
N LEU A 61 -0.61 3.42 -18.61
CA LEU A 61 -0.68 2.50 -19.75
C LEU A 61 0.69 2.02 -20.24
N SER A 62 1.69 2.90 -20.30
CA SER A 62 3.04 2.54 -20.77
C SER A 62 3.68 1.50 -19.83
N GLN A 63 3.52 1.69 -18.52
CA GLN A 63 4.00 0.76 -17.50
C GLN A 63 3.27 -0.59 -17.58
N LEU A 64 1.95 -0.59 -17.77
CA LEU A 64 1.15 -1.81 -17.94
C LEU A 64 1.64 -2.62 -19.14
N ARG A 65 1.81 -1.98 -20.30
CA ARG A 65 2.36 -2.64 -21.50
C ARG A 65 3.75 -3.23 -21.26
N GLY A 66 4.60 -2.53 -20.51
CA GLY A 66 5.93 -3.02 -20.12
C GLY A 66 5.85 -4.27 -19.24
N ILE A 67 4.92 -4.29 -18.28
CA ILE A 67 4.69 -5.44 -17.39
C ILE A 67 4.18 -6.63 -18.20
N GLU A 68 3.19 -6.44 -19.06
CA GLU A 68 2.64 -7.49 -19.92
C GLU A 68 3.73 -8.14 -20.77
N LYS A 69 4.58 -7.34 -21.42
CA LYS A 69 5.70 -7.84 -22.22
C LYS A 69 6.69 -8.69 -21.40
N ARG A 70 6.97 -8.31 -20.15
CA ARG A 70 7.86 -9.10 -19.27
C ARG A 70 7.21 -10.39 -18.80
N LEU A 71 5.95 -10.32 -18.38
CA LEU A 71 5.21 -11.49 -17.91
C LEU A 71 4.98 -12.51 -19.03
N ALA A 72 4.78 -12.04 -20.28
CA ALA A 72 4.72 -12.91 -21.45
C ALA A 72 6.00 -13.71 -21.69
N LYS A 73 7.17 -13.17 -21.31
CA LYS A 73 8.47 -13.84 -21.44
C LYS A 73 8.81 -14.76 -20.25
N ALA A 74 8.10 -14.64 -19.13
CA ALA A 74 8.40 -15.34 -17.89
C ALA A 74 7.12 -15.96 -17.30
N PRO A 75 6.71 -17.15 -17.75
CA PRO A 75 5.44 -17.77 -17.37
C PRO A 75 5.32 -18.03 -15.86
N ASP A 76 6.41 -18.44 -15.19
CA ASP A 76 6.42 -18.69 -13.74
C ASP A 76 6.13 -17.41 -12.94
N GLN A 77 6.68 -16.29 -13.42
CA GLN A 77 6.44 -14.97 -12.85
C GLN A 77 4.99 -14.53 -13.08
N ALA A 78 4.44 -14.78 -14.27
CA ALA A 78 3.04 -14.49 -14.58
C ALA A 78 2.07 -15.30 -13.70
N GLN A 79 2.35 -16.59 -13.49
CA GLN A 79 1.58 -17.45 -12.59
C GLN A 79 1.58 -16.89 -11.16
N THR A 80 2.76 -16.50 -10.66
CA THR A 80 2.92 -15.93 -9.32
C THR A 80 2.20 -14.59 -9.18
N TYR A 81 2.32 -13.72 -10.18
CA TYR A 81 1.64 -12.42 -10.23
C TYR A 81 0.11 -12.59 -10.18
N LYS A 82 -0.44 -13.50 -11.00
CA LYS A 82 -1.88 -13.83 -11.02
C LYS A 82 -2.35 -14.39 -9.67
N ALA A 83 -1.58 -15.27 -9.05
CA ALA A 83 -1.89 -15.84 -7.74
C ALA A 83 -1.93 -14.76 -6.63
N LYS A 84 -1.00 -13.79 -6.65
CA LYS A 84 -0.99 -12.67 -5.69
C LYS A 84 -2.23 -11.78 -5.84
N ILE A 85 -2.62 -11.46 -7.07
CA ILE A 85 -3.85 -10.69 -7.33
C ILE A 85 -5.09 -11.46 -6.88
N GLN A 86 -5.15 -12.77 -7.12
CA GLN A 86 -6.26 -13.61 -6.63
C GLN A 86 -6.36 -13.62 -5.10
N LYS A 87 -5.23 -13.66 -4.38
CA LYS A 87 -5.24 -13.54 -2.92
C LYS A 87 -5.82 -12.20 -2.45
N LEU A 88 -5.51 -11.10 -3.13
CA LEU A 88 -6.10 -9.79 -2.81
C LEU A 88 -7.63 -9.80 -2.99
N LYS A 89 -8.13 -10.48 -4.04
CA LYS A 89 -9.57 -10.66 -4.27
C LYS A 89 -10.23 -11.51 -3.19
N GLN A 90 -9.64 -12.67 -2.89
CA GLN A 90 -10.16 -13.60 -1.89
C GLN A 90 -10.20 -13.00 -0.48
N ALA A 91 -9.24 -12.14 -0.16
CA ALA A 91 -9.20 -11.42 1.11
C ALA A 91 -10.14 -10.19 1.15
N GLY A 92 -10.87 -9.90 0.06
CA GLY A 92 -11.79 -8.77 -0.02
C GLY A 92 -11.13 -7.40 -0.18
N TYR A 93 -9.81 -7.34 -0.43
CA TYR A 93 -9.08 -6.08 -0.60
C TYR A 93 -9.19 -5.50 -2.01
N ALA A 94 -9.57 -6.31 -3.00
CA ALA A 94 -9.72 -5.88 -4.38
C ALA A 94 -10.93 -6.54 -5.04
N VAL A 95 -11.66 -5.80 -5.86
CA VAL A 95 -12.78 -6.31 -6.65
C VAL A 95 -12.46 -6.12 -8.12
N LYS A 96 -12.84 -7.09 -8.96
CA LYS A 96 -12.73 -6.94 -10.42
C LYS A 96 -13.82 -5.96 -10.87
N LEU A 97 -13.43 -4.85 -11.47
CA LEU A 97 -14.37 -3.94 -12.11
C LEU A 97 -14.98 -4.60 -13.36
N ALA A 98 -16.26 -4.34 -13.60
CA ALA A 98 -16.92 -4.74 -14.83
C ALA A 98 -16.33 -3.96 -16.02
N ALA A 99 -16.31 -4.55 -17.22
CA ALA A 99 -15.68 -3.92 -18.39
C ALA A 99 -16.44 -2.69 -18.88
N ASP A 100 -17.71 -2.60 -18.51
CA ASP A 100 -18.72 -1.58 -18.80
C ASP A 100 -19.01 -0.67 -17.59
N ALA A 101 -18.25 -0.82 -16.50
CA ALA A 101 -18.39 0.09 -15.37
C ALA A 101 -18.07 1.52 -15.82
N GLU A 102 -18.99 2.44 -15.60
CA GLU A 102 -18.78 3.86 -15.87
C GLU A 102 -17.57 4.36 -15.05
N GLU A 103 -16.47 4.65 -15.75
CA GLU A 103 -15.30 5.29 -15.15
C GLU A 103 -15.65 6.75 -14.86
N ASP A 104 -16.15 7.04 -13.64
CA ASP A 104 -16.24 8.42 -13.17
C ASP A 104 -14.82 8.99 -13.10
N THR A 105 -14.49 9.87 -14.03
CA THR A 105 -13.15 10.48 -14.18
C THR A 105 -12.73 11.29 -12.95
N THR A 106 -13.67 11.65 -12.08
CA THR A 106 -13.44 12.44 -10.88
C THR A 106 -13.00 11.57 -9.69
N THR A 107 -13.47 10.32 -9.65
CA THR A 107 -13.25 9.39 -8.52
C THR A 107 -12.45 8.16 -8.90
N SER A 108 -12.29 7.88 -10.20
CA SER A 108 -11.51 6.78 -10.76
C SER A 108 -10.07 7.22 -10.99
N TRP A 109 -9.15 6.58 -10.30
CA TRP A 109 -7.71 6.82 -10.42
C TRP A 109 -6.97 5.51 -10.30
N CYS A 110 -5.76 5.47 -10.85
CA CYS A 110 -4.92 4.30 -10.89
C CYS A 110 -3.72 4.45 -9.95
N ILE A 111 -3.28 3.32 -9.41
CA ILE A 111 -1.93 3.17 -8.85
C ILE A 111 -1.25 2.09 -9.69
N PRO A 112 -0.05 2.34 -10.23
CA PRO A 112 0.69 1.30 -10.93
C PRO A 112 1.16 0.23 -9.96
N LEU A 113 1.11 -1.03 -10.38
CA LEU A 113 1.74 -2.13 -9.66
C LEU A 113 2.92 -2.65 -10.47
N HIS A 114 3.91 -3.23 -9.80
CA HIS A 114 4.94 -4.01 -10.46
C HIS A 114 5.40 -5.14 -9.55
N MET A 115 6.14 -6.09 -10.13
CA MET A 115 6.70 -7.20 -9.39
C MET A 115 8.16 -6.92 -9.06
N VAL A 116 8.55 -7.20 -7.82
CA VAL A 116 9.93 -7.16 -7.33
C VAL A 116 10.30 -8.50 -6.73
N GLN A 117 11.58 -8.84 -6.78
CA GLN A 117 12.11 -10.02 -6.12
C GLN A 117 12.89 -9.58 -4.88
N HIS A 118 12.56 -10.16 -3.73
CA HIS A 118 13.25 -9.90 -2.48
C HIS A 118 13.39 -11.21 -1.72
N ASN A 119 14.60 -11.54 -1.25
CA ASN A 119 14.94 -12.80 -0.58
C ASN A 119 14.44 -14.05 -1.34
N GLY A 120 14.64 -14.06 -2.67
CA GLY A 120 14.23 -15.16 -3.53
C GLY A 120 12.71 -15.28 -3.78
N LYS A 121 11.89 -14.42 -3.17
CA LYS A 121 10.43 -14.43 -3.32
C LYS A 121 9.95 -13.27 -4.19
N ASN A 122 8.90 -13.52 -4.96
CA ASN A 122 8.24 -12.50 -5.77
C ASN A 122 7.15 -11.78 -4.96
N HIS A 123 7.19 -10.45 -5.03
CA HIS A 123 6.27 -9.55 -4.37
C HIS A 123 5.63 -8.64 -5.41
N VAL A 124 4.33 -8.39 -5.27
CA VAL A 124 3.63 -7.36 -6.05
C VAL A 124 3.58 -6.11 -5.17
N VAL A 125 4.05 -4.99 -5.70
CA VAL A 125 4.20 -3.71 -4.98
C VAL A 125 3.44 -2.63 -5.73
N PHE A 126 2.76 -1.77 -4.97
CA PHE A 126 2.10 -0.57 -5.47
C PHE A 126 3.10 0.59 -5.48
N ASN A 127 3.13 1.35 -6.57
CA ASN A 127 3.90 2.58 -6.69
C ASN A 127 3.11 3.73 -6.04
N CYS A 128 3.14 3.74 -4.70
CA CYS A 128 2.55 4.76 -3.86
C CYS A 128 3.58 5.85 -3.49
#